data_AF-A0AAV2PR15-F1
#
_entry.id   AF-A0AAV2PR15-F1
#
_cell.length_a   1.000
_cell.length_b   1.000
_cell.length_c   1.000
_cell.angle_alpha   90.00
_cell.angle_beta   90.00
_cell.angle_gamma   90.00
#
_symmetry.space_group_name_H-M   'P 1'
#
loop_
_entity.id
_entity.type
_entity.pdbx_description
1 polymer ?
#
loop_
_entity_poly.entity_id
_entity_poly.type
_entity_poly.pdbx_seq_one_letter_code
_entity_poly.pdbx_strand_id
1 'polypeptide(L)'
;QFLEKDPSLTEPVIISLLKFWPKVHSPKEVMFLNELEEILDVIEPTEFSKVMEPLFRQLAKCVSSPHFQVAERALYYWNNEYILSLISDNAQTILPIMFPALYKNSKSHWNK
;
A
#
# COMPACT_ATOMS: atom_id res chain seq x y z
N GLN A 1 -2.54 16.74 -7.22
CA GLN A 1 -2.14 18.07 -7.75
C GLN A 1 -0.67 18.22 -8.19
N PHE A 2 0.35 17.90 -7.38
CA PHE A 2 1.76 18.02 -7.84
C PHE A 2 2.16 16.87 -8.77
N LEU A 3 1.80 15.63 -8.42
CA LEU A 3 2.13 14.43 -9.20
C LEU A 3 1.44 14.40 -10.57
N GLU A 4 0.22 14.94 -10.65
CA GLU A 4 -0.48 15.15 -11.93
C GLU A 4 0.27 16.08 -12.89
N LYS A 5 1.12 16.97 -12.37
CA LYS A 5 1.89 17.93 -13.18
C LYS A 5 3.29 17.43 -13.52
N ASP A 6 3.88 16.64 -12.62
CA ASP A 6 5.21 16.05 -12.80
C ASP A 6 5.25 14.64 -12.17
N PRO A 7 5.01 13.59 -12.98
CA PRO A 7 5.03 12.21 -12.52
C PRO A 7 6.38 11.77 -11.95
N SER A 8 7.49 12.41 -12.33
CA SER A 8 8.84 12.05 -11.86
C SER A 8 9.05 12.26 -10.36
N LEU A 9 8.19 13.09 -9.74
CA LEU A 9 8.19 13.32 -8.29
C LEU A 9 7.54 12.19 -7.50
N THR A 10 6.89 11.23 -8.16
CA THR A 10 6.14 10.17 -7.47
C THR A 10 7.05 9.28 -6.65
N GLU A 11 8.16 8.84 -7.22
CA GLU A 11 9.15 8.01 -6.54
C GLU A 11 9.68 8.68 -5.25
N PRO A 12 10.28 9.89 -5.28
CA PRO A 12 10.82 10.51 -4.07
C PRO A 12 9.75 10.81 -3.02
N VAL A 13 8.52 11.11 -3.42
CA VAL A 13 7.39 11.34 -2.49
C VAL A 13 7.02 10.04 -1.77
N ILE A 14 6.80 8.94 -2.50
CA ILE A 14 6.44 7.65 -1.90
C ILE A 14 7.56 7.14 -1.00
N ILE A 15 8.81 7.19 -1.45
CA ILE A 15 9.95 6.77 -0.63
C ILE A 15 10.05 7.60 0.66
N SER A 16 9.77 8.90 0.59
CA SER A 16 9.73 9.77 1.77
C SER A 16 8.58 9.41 2.71
N LEU A 17 7.38 9.16 2.17
CA LEU A 17 6.22 8.73 2.96
C LEU A 17 6.50 7.42 3.70
N LEU A 18 7.09 6.44 3.01
CA LEU A 18 7.51 5.16 3.60
C LEU A 18 8.60 5.32 4.65
N LYS A 19 9.57 6.23 4.44
CA LYS A 19 10.62 6.54 5.42
C LYS A 19 10.04 7.09 6.73
N PHE A 20 8.99 7.90 6.65
CA PHE A 20 8.34 8.52 7.80
C PHE A 20 7.08 7.78 8.29
N TRP A 21 6.90 6.53 7.88
CA TRP A 21 5.72 5.75 8.23
C TRP A 21 5.50 5.68 9.75
N PRO A 22 4.31 6.05 10.27
CA PRO A 22 4.02 6.03 11.71
C PRO A 22 4.09 4.61 12.27
N LYS A 23 4.82 4.42 13.38
CA LYS A 23 4.96 3.09 14.02
C LYS A 23 4.19 2.94 15.32
N VAL A 24 3.74 4.05 15.92
CA VAL A 24 3.16 4.09 17.28
C VAL A 24 1.86 4.91 17.34
N HIS A 25 1.34 5.35 16.20
CA HIS A 25 0.15 6.21 16.13
C HIS A 25 -0.80 5.74 15.03
N SER A 26 -1.64 4.76 15.34
CA SER A 26 -2.53 4.09 14.39
C SER A 26 -3.44 5.03 13.60
N PRO A 27 -4.05 6.09 14.17
CA PRO A 27 -4.82 7.04 13.36
C PRO A 27 -3.99 7.74 12.28
N LYS A 28 -2.69 7.98 12.53
CA LYS A 28 -1.80 8.63 11.57
C LYS A 28 -1.36 7.63 10.49
N GLU A 29 -1.22 6.37 10.87
CA GLU A 29 -1.01 5.28 9.91
C GLU A 29 -2.20 5.15 8.94
N VAL A 30 -3.45 5.25 9.44
CA VAL A 30 -4.65 5.31 8.59
C VAL A 30 -4.63 6.53 7.67
N MET A 31 -4.24 7.70 8.16
CA MET A 31 -4.09 8.90 7.30
C MET A 31 -3.03 8.70 6.20
N PHE A 32 -1.92 8.02 6.51
CA PHE A 32 -0.88 7.71 5.53
C PHE A 32 -1.38 6.70 4.48
N LEU A 33 -2.19 5.73 4.88
CA LEU A 33 -2.86 4.82 3.94
C LEU A 33 -3.89 5.55 3.07
N ASN A 34 -4.57 6.57 3.56
CA ASN A 34 -5.45 7.40 2.71
C ASN A 34 -4.64 8.14 1.64
N GLU A 35 -3.63 8.88 2.06
CA GLU A 35 -2.79 9.68 1.15
C GLU A 35 -2.10 8.80 0.11
N LEU A 36 -1.61 7.63 0.52
CA LEU A 36 -0.95 6.71 -0.39
C LEU A 36 -1.91 6.14 -1.43
N GLU A 37 -3.20 5.93 -1.11
CA GLU A 37 -4.20 5.51 -2.10
C GLU A 37 -4.43 6.63 -3.12
N GLU A 38 -4.62 7.87 -2.68
CA GLU A 38 -4.82 9.02 -3.57
C GLU A 38 -3.62 9.22 -4.52
N ILE A 39 -2.40 8.94 -4.05
CA ILE A 39 -1.19 8.95 -4.89
C ILE A 39 -1.22 7.80 -5.91
N LEU A 40 -1.62 6.60 -5.49
CA LEU A 40 -1.72 5.44 -6.37
C LEU A 40 -2.84 5.58 -7.41
N ASP A 41 -3.87 6.39 -7.17
CA ASP A 41 -4.93 6.66 -8.17
C ASP A 41 -4.44 7.44 -9.39
N VAL A 42 -3.34 8.18 -9.24
CA VAL A 42 -2.77 9.02 -10.30
C VAL A 42 -1.38 8.58 -10.74
N ILE A 43 -0.82 7.52 -10.15
CA ILE A 43 0.52 7.05 -10.49
C ILE A 43 0.54 6.46 -11.89
N GLU A 44 1.60 6.74 -12.67
CA GLU A 44 1.84 6.05 -13.93
C GLU A 44 2.46 4.65 -13.69
N PRO A 45 2.14 3.62 -14.50
CA PRO A 45 2.70 2.27 -14.31
C PRO A 45 4.24 2.21 -14.32
N THR A 46 4.88 3.09 -15.09
CA THR A 46 6.34 3.26 -15.16
C THR A 46 6.93 3.72 -13.83
N GLU A 47 6.28 4.66 -13.15
CA GLU A 47 6.67 5.16 -11.84
C GLU A 47 6.33 4.16 -10.73
N PHE A 48 5.17 3.49 -10.84
CA PHE A 48 4.76 2.43 -9.91
C PHE A 48 5.80 1.30 -9.83
N SER A 49 6.34 0.88 -10.97
CA SER A 49 7.34 -0.19 -11.06
C SER A 49 8.60 0.10 -10.24
N LYS A 50 8.95 1.38 -10.02
CA LYS A 50 10.12 1.79 -9.24
C LYS A 50 9.91 1.66 -7.73
N VAL A 51 8.66 1.76 -7.27
CA VAL A 51 8.30 1.83 -5.85
C VAL A 51 7.49 0.64 -5.34
N MET A 52 6.97 -0.22 -6.22
CA MET A 52 6.05 -1.30 -5.86
C MET A 52 6.62 -2.23 -4.77
N GLU A 53 7.90 -2.59 -4.82
CA GLU A 53 8.49 -3.49 -3.84
C GLU A 53 8.49 -2.92 -2.41
N PRO A 54 9.11 -1.74 -2.14
CA PRO A 54 9.09 -1.17 -0.80
C PRO A 54 7.68 -0.80 -0.34
N LEU A 55 6.81 -0.37 -1.26
CA LEU A 55 5.41 -0.05 -0.97
C LEU A 55 4.65 -1.28 -0.48
N PHE A 56 4.67 -2.38 -1.24
CA PHE A 56 3.93 -3.60 -0.87
C PHE A 56 4.53 -4.32 0.34
N ARG A 57 5.84 -4.16 0.60
CA ARG A 57 6.42 -4.63 1.88
C ARG A 57 5.86 -3.87 3.08
N GLN A 58 5.51 -2.59 2.92
CA GLN A 58 4.85 -1.82 3.98
C GLN A 58 3.37 -2.19 4.08
N LEU A 59 2.65 -2.29 2.97
CA LEU A 59 1.25 -2.75 2.98
C LEU A 59 1.08 -4.13 3.60
N ALA A 60 1.99 -5.08 3.34
CA ALA A 60 1.97 -6.40 3.97
C ALA A 60 1.99 -6.33 5.51
N LYS A 61 2.73 -5.36 6.08
CA LYS A 61 2.76 -5.12 7.53
C LYS A 61 1.45 -4.51 8.02
N CYS A 62 0.91 -3.52 7.30
CA CYS A 62 -0.36 -2.87 7.64
C CYS A 62 -1.53 -3.85 7.60
N VAL A 63 -1.59 -4.71 6.57
CA VAL A 63 -2.56 -5.81 6.47
C VAL A 63 -2.43 -6.77 7.65
N SER A 64 -1.20 -7.09 8.08
CA SER A 64 -0.95 -7.95 9.25
C SER A 64 -1.03 -7.23 10.60
N SER A 65 -1.48 -5.97 10.63
CA SER A 65 -1.54 -5.18 11.85
C SER A 65 -2.57 -5.75 12.82
N PRO A 66 -2.28 -5.81 14.14
CA PRO A 66 -3.28 -6.18 15.14
C PRO A 66 -4.36 -5.09 15.31
N HIS A 67 -4.11 -3.87 14.83
CA HIS A 67 -5.05 -2.77 14.91
C HIS A 67 -6.04 -2.84 13.74
N PHE A 68 -7.30 -3.18 14.05
CA PHE A 68 -8.34 -3.42 13.04
C PHE A 68 -8.46 -2.32 11.98
N GLN A 69 -8.56 -1.05 12.38
CA GLN A 69 -8.73 0.04 11.41
C GLN A 69 -7.56 0.18 10.41
N VAL A 70 -6.34 -0.22 10.81
CA VAL A 70 -5.17 -0.17 9.92
C VAL A 70 -5.24 -1.33 8.94
N ALA A 71 -5.52 -2.53 9.43
CA ALA A 71 -5.62 -3.74 8.60
C ALA A 71 -6.78 -3.64 7.60
N GLU A 72 -7.97 -3.25 8.06
CA GLU A 72 -9.15 -3.03 7.22
C GLU A 72 -8.85 -1.97 6.15
N ARG A 73 -8.26 -0.84 6.53
CA ARG A 73 -7.97 0.23 5.59
C ARG A 73 -6.98 -0.18 4.49
N ALA A 74 -5.95 -0.93 4.86
CA ALA A 74 -4.97 -1.45 3.91
C ALA A 74 -5.58 -2.51 2.98
N LEU A 75 -6.46 -3.38 3.50
CA LEU A 75 -7.20 -4.35 2.68
C LEU A 75 -8.17 -3.68 1.71
N TYR A 76 -8.69 -2.50 2.03
CA TYR A 76 -9.62 -1.77 1.17
C TYR A 76 -9.02 -1.36 -0.18
N TYR A 77 -7.69 -1.32 -0.31
CA TYR A 77 -7.00 -1.05 -1.58
C TYR A 77 -7.39 -2.04 -2.69
N TRP A 78 -7.78 -3.28 -2.33
CA TRP A 78 -8.24 -4.28 -3.29
C TRP A 78 -9.59 -3.97 -3.91
N ASN A 79 -10.35 -2.99 -3.39
CA ASN A 79 -11.60 -2.52 -3.98
C ASN A 79 -11.39 -1.44 -5.05
N ASN A 80 -10.18 -0.90 -5.15
CA ASN A 80 -9.83 0.10 -6.14
C ASN A 80 -9.40 -0.60 -7.44
N GLU A 81 -10.18 -0.43 -8.51
CA GLU A 81 -9.96 -1.11 -9.78
C GLU A 81 -8.60 -0.78 -10.41
N TYR A 82 -8.12 0.46 -10.24
CA TYR A 82 -6.83 0.88 -10.80
C TYR A 82 -5.66 0.28 -10.02
N ILE A 83 -5.72 0.28 -8.69
CA ILE A 83 -4.71 -0.39 -7.87
C ILE A 83 -4.70 -1.89 -8.16
N LEU A 84 -5.88 -2.50 -8.33
CA LEU A 84 -5.99 -3.92 -8.66
C LEU A 84 -5.38 -4.25 -10.03
N SER A 85 -5.53 -3.38 -11.03
CA SER A 85 -4.89 -3.58 -12.34
C SER A 85 -3.37 -3.47 -12.25
N LEU A 86 -2.84 -2.47 -11.53
CA LEU A 86 -1.39 -2.34 -11.27
C LEU A 86 -0.82 -3.57 -10.56
N ILE A 87 -1.56 -4.13 -9.59
CA ILE A 87 -1.18 -5.37 -8.89
C ILE A 87 -1.16 -6.55 -9.87
N SER A 88 -2.18 -6.66 -10.71
CA SER A 88 -2.34 -7.77 -11.66
C SER A 88 -1.22 -7.79 -12.70
N ASP A 89 -0.86 -6.63 -13.24
CA ASP A 89 0.22 -6.49 -14.21
C ASP A 89 1.60 -6.79 -13.61
N ASN A 90 1.76 -6.61 -12.29
CA ASN A 90 3.02 -6.81 -11.57
C ASN A 90 2.97 -7.99 -10.58
N ALA A 91 2.05 -8.93 -10.80
CA ALA A 91 1.72 -9.99 -9.85
C ALA A 91 2.91 -10.89 -9.49
N GLN A 92 3.84 -11.11 -10.42
CA GLN A 92 5.04 -11.92 -10.19
C GLN A 92 5.93 -11.37 -9.07
N THR A 93 5.97 -10.04 -8.91
CA THR A 93 6.74 -9.36 -7.87
C THR A 93 5.90 -9.14 -6.61
N ILE A 94 4.63 -8.76 -6.77
CA ILE A 94 3.78 -8.35 -5.65
C ILE A 94 3.23 -9.56 -4.87
N LEU A 95 2.79 -10.62 -5.54
CA LEU A 95 2.17 -11.77 -4.87
C LEU A 95 3.09 -12.44 -3.84
N PRO A 96 4.38 -12.70 -4.10
CA PRO A 96 5.28 -13.27 -3.09
C PRO A 96 5.43 -12.41 -1.83
N ILE A 97 5.27 -11.08 -1.95
CA ILE A 97 5.35 -10.15 -0.82
C ILE A 97 4.07 -10.17 0.01
N MET A 98 2.91 -10.14 -0.65
CA MET A 98 1.61 -10.04 0.01
C MET A 98 1.06 -11.38 0.52
N PHE A 99 1.37 -12.47 -0.17
CA PHE A 99 0.79 -13.78 0.13
C PHE A 99 1.03 -14.24 1.58
N PRO A 100 2.24 -14.12 2.17
CA PRO A 100 2.46 -14.51 3.56
C PRO A 100 1.58 -13.73 4.55
N ALA A 101 1.38 -12.42 4.32
CA ALA A 101 0.54 -11.56 5.17
C ALA A 101 -0.94 -11.96 5.07
N LEU A 102 -1.45 -12.14 3.85
CA LEU A 102 -2.83 -12.53 3.59
C LEU A 102 -3.13 -13.95 4.12
N TYR A 103 -2.22 -14.89 3.90
CA TYR A 103 -2.37 -16.28 4.34
C TYR A 103 -2.36 -16.41 5.86
N LYS A 104 -1.48 -15.67 6.55
CA LYS A 104 -1.44 -15.67 8.01
C LYS A 104 -2.75 -15.11 8.60
N ASN A 105 -3.26 -14.02 8.03
CA ASN A 105 -4.50 -13.41 8.50
C ASN A 105 -5.72 -14.31 8.26
N SER A 106 -5.81 -14.98 7.12
CA SER A 106 -6.95 -15.90 6.88
C SER A 106 -7.01 -17.09 7.85
N LYS A 107 -5.88 -17.46 8.45
CA LYS A 107 -5.75 -18.56 9.41
C LYS A 107 -5.85 -18.12 10.88
N SER A 108 -5.65 -16.84 11.18
CA SER A 108 -5.38 -16.39 12.56
C SER A 108 -5.97 -15.04 12.93
N HIS A 109 -6.71 -14.37 12.04
CA HIS A 109 -7.28 -13.07 12.38
C HIS A 109 -8.47 -13.25 13.33
N TRP A 110 -8.37 -12.63 14.50
CA TRP A 110 -9.30 -12.75 15.62
C TRP A 110 -10.65 -12.05 15.35
N ASN A 111 -10.68 -11.13 14.39
CA ASN A 111 -11.88 -10.42 13.99
C ASN A 111 -12.56 -11.15 12.82
N LYS A 112 -13.79 -11.62 13.04
CA LYS A 112 -14.67 -12.31 12.09
C LYS A 112 -15.76 -11.37 11.60
#